data_AF-A0AAV8V9S2-F1
#
_entry.id   AF-A0AAV8V9S2-F1
#
_cell.length_a   1.000
_cell.length_b   1.000
_cell.length_c   1.000
_cell.angle_alpha   90.00
_cell.angle_beta   90.00
_cell.angle_gamma   90.00
#
_symmetry.space_group_name_H-M   'P 1'
#
loop_
_entity.id
_entity.type
_entity.pdbx_description
1 polymer ?
#
loop_
_entity_poly.entity_id
_entity_poly.type
_entity_poly.pdbx_seq_one_letter_code
_entity_poly.pdbx_strand_id
1 'polypeptide(L)'
;MKTHSKEKIQHVDELHKAARKNYPRRRTIIKGLDDLWQMDLAEMRQYAAQNRNYKMIMLVIDCFSKHIWTRPLKNILPEITKNYNGTIHRTTGYKPRDVNKSNEEAILKSAYSHIKIMGKPKFKVGDIVRVSKSKHVFEKSYKPNWTTELFKIVKVQITNPITYLLEDMQERPIRGGFYEEELQKTRNPDIYLVEKVLKRKGKKVYVRWLGFDRSHDCWIDITNIV
;
A
#
# COMPACT_ATOMS: atom_id res chain seq x y z
N MET A 1 0.11 -25.13 -34.13
CA MET A 1 0.10 -24.11 -33.06
C MET A 1 0.82 -22.89 -33.60
N LYS A 2 0.21 -21.69 -33.59
CA LYS A 2 0.91 -20.46 -33.97
C LYS A 2 1.97 -20.18 -32.91
N THR A 3 3.25 -20.24 -33.27
CA THR A 3 4.36 -19.93 -32.38
C THR A 3 4.30 -18.44 -32.07
N HIS A 4 3.73 -18.07 -30.92
CA HIS A 4 3.77 -16.68 -30.47
C HIS A 4 5.23 -16.27 -30.25
N SER A 5 5.60 -15.06 -30.67
CA SER A 5 6.93 -14.52 -30.41
C SER A 5 7.19 -14.49 -28.91
N LYS A 6 8.41 -14.87 -28.48
CA LYS A 6 8.78 -14.95 -27.05
C LYS A 6 8.51 -13.63 -26.31
N GLU A 7 8.70 -12.51 -26.99
CA GLU A 7 8.47 -11.16 -26.47
C GLU A 7 7.01 -10.89 -26.08
N LYS A 8 6.05 -11.43 -26.84
CA LYS A 8 4.61 -11.29 -26.52
C LYS A 8 4.25 -11.99 -25.23
N ILE A 9 4.71 -13.24 -25.09
CA ILE A 9 4.44 -14.05 -23.90
C ILE A 9 5.02 -13.33 -22.68
N GLN A 10 6.27 -12.88 -22.79
CA GLN A 10 6.95 -12.15 -21.72
C GLN A 10 6.21 -10.85 -21.33
N HIS A 11 5.70 -10.09 -22.31
CA HIS A 11 4.94 -8.87 -22.03
C HIS A 11 3.62 -9.15 -21.31
N VAL A 12 2.91 -10.22 -21.71
CA VAL A 12 1.69 -10.67 -21.02
C VAL A 12 2.02 -11.12 -19.60
N ASP A 13 3.08 -11.90 -19.41
CA ASP A 13 3.52 -12.35 -18.09
C ASP A 13 3.84 -11.16 -17.17
N GLU A 14 4.45 -10.10 -17.70
CA GLU A 14 4.72 -8.87 -16.95
C GLU A 14 3.43 -8.18 -16.48
N LEU A 15 2.42 -8.05 -17.36
CA LEU A 15 1.15 -7.40 -17.04
C LEU A 15 0.29 -8.19 -16.03
N HIS A 16 0.37 -9.52 -16.08
CA HIS A 16 -0.39 -10.41 -15.20
C HIS A 16 0.37 -10.85 -13.95
N LYS A 17 1.65 -10.45 -13.81
CA LYS A 17 2.44 -10.70 -12.60
C LYS A 17 1.70 -10.24 -11.36
N ALA A 18 1.73 -11.02 -10.28
CA ALA A 18 1.04 -10.66 -9.05
C ALA A 18 1.65 -9.40 -8.41
N ALA A 19 0.84 -8.35 -8.26
CA ALA A 19 1.20 -7.13 -7.52
C ALA A 19 0.99 -7.34 -6.01
N ARG A 20 1.97 -7.98 -5.35
CA ARG A 20 1.88 -8.31 -3.91
C ARG A 20 2.36 -7.13 -3.05
N LYS A 21 1.45 -6.53 -2.29
CA LYS A 21 1.78 -5.54 -1.22
C LYS A 21 2.08 -6.28 0.08
N ASN A 22 3.33 -6.73 0.25
CA ASN A 22 3.74 -7.47 1.44
C ASN A 22 4.26 -6.52 2.51
N TYR A 23 3.37 -6.03 3.38
CA TYR A 23 3.80 -5.31 4.57
C TYR A 23 4.40 -6.29 5.59
N PRO A 24 5.58 -6.00 6.16
CA PRO A 24 6.09 -6.77 7.28
C PRO A 24 5.12 -6.64 8.46
N ARG A 25 4.37 -7.71 8.74
CA ARG A 25 3.50 -7.80 9.91
C ARG A 25 4.22 -8.56 11.02
N ARG A 26 4.06 -8.11 12.26
CA ARG A 26 4.52 -8.87 13.42
C ARG A 26 3.78 -10.21 13.45
N ARG A 27 4.51 -11.32 13.47
CA ARG A 27 3.92 -12.65 13.68
C ARG A 27 3.50 -12.79 15.13
N THR A 28 2.30 -13.32 15.37
CA THR A 28 1.85 -13.75 16.70
C THR A 28 2.25 -15.20 16.87
N ILE A 29 3.23 -15.47 17.74
CA ILE A 29 3.70 -16.83 18.03
C ILE A 29 3.10 -17.22 19.38
N ILE A 30 2.43 -18.38 19.43
CA ILE A 30 1.77 -18.91 20.63
C ILE A 30 2.47 -20.22 20.97
N LYS A 31 2.95 -20.37 22.22
CA LYS A 31 3.73 -21.53 22.68
C LYS A 31 2.87 -22.59 23.38
N GLY A 32 1.71 -22.23 23.92
CA GLY A 32 0.82 -23.15 24.62
C GLY A 32 -0.36 -22.44 25.30
N LEU A 33 -1.05 -23.19 26.17
CA LEU A 33 -2.09 -22.65 27.07
C LEU A 33 -1.52 -21.53 27.92
N ASP A 34 -2.31 -20.48 28.11
CA ASP A 34 -2.01 -19.31 28.93
C ASP A 34 -0.73 -18.52 28.57
N ASP A 35 -0.17 -18.74 27.38
CA ASP A 35 1.04 -18.04 26.92
C ASP A 35 0.74 -16.63 26.38
N LEU A 36 -0.36 -16.48 25.63
CA LEU A 36 -0.73 -15.22 25.02
C LEU A 36 -2.22 -14.94 25.17
N TRP A 37 -2.53 -13.85 25.86
CA TRP A 37 -3.89 -13.36 26.05
C TRP A 37 -4.09 -12.10 25.22
N GLN A 38 -5.23 -12.01 24.56
CA GLN A 38 -5.67 -10.80 23.88
C GLN A 38 -6.84 -10.20 24.62
N MET A 39 -6.87 -8.87 24.67
CA MET A 39 -7.92 -8.12 25.34
C MET A 39 -8.47 -7.09 24.37
N ASP A 40 -9.79 -6.94 24.38
CA ASP A 40 -10.48 -5.90 23.63
C ASP A 40 -11.65 -5.34 24.45
N LEU A 41 -12.17 -4.21 24.02
CA LEU A 41 -13.30 -3.53 24.64
C LEU A 41 -14.41 -3.34 23.63
N ALA A 42 -15.52 -4.06 23.82
CA ALA A 42 -16.72 -3.87 23.03
C ALA A 42 -17.52 -2.69 23.56
N GLU A 43 -17.76 -1.68 22.72
CA GLU A 43 -18.59 -0.52 23.05
C GLU A 43 -20.08 -0.85 22.85
N MET A 44 -20.86 -0.74 23.94
CA MET A 44 -22.29 -1.08 24.00
C MET A 44 -23.12 0.08 24.57
N ARG A 45 -22.67 1.32 24.33
CA ARG A 45 -23.28 2.55 24.90
C ARG A 45 -24.76 2.71 24.55
N GLN A 46 -25.17 2.26 23.37
CA GLN A 46 -26.56 2.35 22.91
C GLN A 46 -27.56 1.61 23.80
N TYR A 47 -27.11 0.58 24.53
CA TYR A 47 -27.95 -0.20 25.43
C TYR A 47 -27.88 0.25 26.89
N ALA A 48 -27.16 1.35 27.19
CA ALA A 48 -26.91 1.83 28.55
C ALA A 48 -28.21 2.01 29.38
N ALA A 49 -29.28 2.49 28.75
CA ALA A 49 -30.57 2.71 29.40
C ALA A 49 -31.24 1.40 29.86
N GLN A 50 -31.00 0.31 29.13
CA GLN A 50 -31.64 -1.00 29.35
C GLN A 50 -30.78 -1.95 30.20
N ASN A 51 -29.48 -1.67 30.35
CA ASN A 51 -28.52 -2.58 30.97
C ASN A 51 -27.88 -2.02 32.25
N ARG A 52 -28.64 -1.29 33.08
CA ARG A 52 -28.15 -0.72 34.35
C ARG A 52 -26.92 0.19 34.17
N ASN A 53 -26.88 0.93 33.05
CA ASN A 53 -25.83 1.89 32.68
C ASN A 53 -24.45 1.26 32.44
N TYR A 54 -24.39 -0.01 32.03
CA TYR A 54 -23.16 -0.62 31.54
C TYR A 54 -22.93 -0.19 30.08
N LYS A 55 -21.81 0.44 29.80
CA LYS A 55 -21.53 1.06 28.50
C LYS A 55 -20.60 0.23 27.63
N MET A 56 -19.83 -0.65 28.24
CA MET A 56 -18.75 -1.39 27.60
C MET A 56 -18.67 -2.81 28.16
N ILE A 57 -18.11 -3.73 27.38
CA ILE A 57 -17.78 -5.09 27.82
C ILE A 57 -16.30 -5.30 27.54
N MET A 58 -15.52 -5.60 28.58
CA MET A 58 -14.14 -6.06 28.41
C MET A 58 -14.17 -7.53 28.02
N LEU A 59 -13.49 -7.85 26.93
CA LEU A 59 -13.30 -9.20 26.41
C LEU A 59 -11.84 -9.58 26.63
N VAL A 60 -11.61 -10.74 27.22
CA VAL A 60 -10.28 -11.31 27.40
C VAL A 60 -10.31 -12.71 26.84
N ILE A 61 -9.46 -12.99 25.86
CA ILE A 61 -9.38 -14.28 25.20
C ILE A 61 -7.99 -14.87 25.34
N ASP A 62 -7.90 -16.12 25.78
CA ASP A 62 -6.67 -16.90 25.60
C ASP A 62 -6.54 -17.33 24.13
N CYS A 63 -5.46 -16.91 23.48
CA CYS A 63 -5.24 -17.16 22.07
C CYS A 63 -5.05 -18.65 21.75
N PHE A 64 -4.68 -19.50 22.72
CA PHE A 64 -4.54 -20.94 22.52
C PHE A 64 -5.88 -21.68 22.69
N SER A 65 -6.49 -21.64 23.88
CA SER A 65 -7.73 -22.37 24.19
C SER A 65 -8.98 -21.80 23.54
N LYS A 66 -8.93 -20.55 23.06
CA LYS A 66 -10.10 -19.78 22.59
C LYS A 66 -11.17 -19.55 23.66
N HIS A 67 -10.83 -19.72 24.94
CA HIS A 67 -11.72 -19.40 26.03
C HIS A 67 -11.82 -17.88 26.21
N ILE A 68 -13.05 -17.37 26.36
CA ILE A 68 -13.33 -15.93 26.48
C ILE A 68 -13.93 -15.64 27.86
N TRP A 69 -13.31 -14.73 28.60
CA TRP A 69 -13.88 -14.11 29.77
C TRP A 69 -14.42 -12.74 29.42
N THR A 70 -15.56 -12.38 30.03
CA THR A 70 -16.19 -11.08 29.81
C THR A 70 -16.48 -10.37 31.12
N ARG A 71 -16.30 -9.03 31.14
CA ARG A 71 -16.63 -8.20 32.29
C ARG A 71 -17.35 -6.92 31.85
N PRO A 72 -18.57 -6.64 32.34
CA PRO A 72 -19.29 -5.41 31.99
C PRO A 72 -18.73 -4.21 32.76
N LEU A 73 -18.62 -3.07 32.07
CA LEU A 73 -18.01 -1.83 32.59
C LEU A 73 -18.93 -0.62 32.38
N LYS A 74 -19.09 0.21 33.42
CA LYS A 74 -19.95 1.41 33.37
C LYS A 74 -19.24 2.60 32.75
N ASN A 75 -18.05 2.93 33.26
CA ASN A 75 -17.21 3.99 32.72
C ASN A 75 -15.75 3.74 33.12
N ILE A 76 -14.87 3.60 32.14
CA ILE A 76 -13.42 3.43 32.36
C ILE A 76 -12.61 4.64 31.93
N LEU A 77 -13.24 5.57 31.21
CA LEU A 77 -12.54 6.68 30.57
C LEU A 77 -11.81 7.58 31.60
N PRO A 78 -12.41 7.96 32.74
CA PRO A 78 -11.72 8.80 33.73
C PRO A 78 -10.49 8.11 34.33
N GLU A 79 -10.60 6.83 34.65
CA GLU A 79 -9.52 6.04 35.24
C GLU A 79 -8.36 5.86 34.25
N ILE A 80 -8.66 5.46 33.01
CA ILE A 80 -7.66 5.32 31.94
C ILE A 80 -6.97 6.66 31.67
N THR A 81 -7.74 7.75 31.58
CA THR A 81 -7.20 9.08 31.30
C THR A 81 -6.26 9.53 32.41
N LYS A 82 -6.64 9.31 33.68
CA LYS A 82 -5.80 9.61 34.84
C LYS A 82 -4.50 8.81 34.83
N ASN A 83 -4.58 7.50 34.57
CA ASN A 83 -3.43 6.61 34.55
C ASN A 83 -2.50 6.93 33.38
N TYR A 84 -3.03 7.12 32.17
CA TYR A 84 -2.28 7.48 30.97
C TYR A 84 -1.54 8.80 31.16
N ASN A 85 -2.24 9.85 31.60
CA ASN A 85 -1.65 11.16 31.83
C ASN A 85 -0.63 11.18 32.98
N GLY A 86 -0.68 10.22 33.90
CA GLY A 86 0.24 10.07 35.03
C GLY A 86 1.44 9.16 34.77
N THR A 87 1.47 8.42 33.65
CA THR A 87 2.51 7.43 33.33
C THR A 87 3.60 8.06 32.46
N ILE A 88 4.86 7.75 32.77
CA ILE A 88 6.00 8.18 31.94
C ILE A 88 6.03 7.30 30.70
N HIS A 89 5.98 7.90 29.52
CA HIS A 89 6.05 7.15 28.27
C HIS A 89 7.49 6.88 27.87
N ARG A 90 7.80 5.63 27.47
CA ARG A 90 9.16 5.22 27.09
C ARG A 90 9.76 6.04 25.96
N THR A 91 8.97 6.41 24.95
CA THR A 91 9.45 7.14 23.76
C THR A 91 9.78 8.59 24.07
N THR A 92 8.95 9.27 24.88
CA THR A 92 9.13 10.69 25.16
C THR A 92 9.96 10.91 26.41
N GLY A 93 9.93 9.99 27.38
CA GLY A 93 10.53 10.17 28.71
C GLY A 93 9.72 11.07 29.65
N TYR A 94 8.55 11.54 29.21
CA TYR A 94 7.68 12.45 29.98
C TYR A 94 6.30 11.84 30.21
N LYS A 95 5.62 12.35 31.23
CA LYS A 95 4.19 12.14 31.41
C LYS A 95 3.44 13.08 30.47
N PRO A 96 2.35 12.63 29.80
CA PRO A 96 1.58 13.50 28.92
C PRO A 96 1.11 14.80 29.58
N ARG A 97 0.77 14.76 30.88
CA ARG A 97 0.31 15.95 31.62
C ARG A 97 1.40 16.99 31.88
N ASP A 98 2.68 16.59 31.81
CA ASP A 98 3.83 17.44 32.15
C ASP A 98 4.45 18.06 30.86
N VAL A 99 3.84 17.85 29.69
CA VAL A 99 4.31 18.40 28.39
C VAL A 99 3.85 19.85 28.25
N ASN A 100 4.77 20.73 27.87
CA ASN A 100 4.55 22.17 27.69
C ASN A 100 5.37 22.71 26.51
N LYS A 101 5.15 23.96 26.12
CA LYS A 101 5.84 24.56 24.95
C LYS A 101 7.37 24.64 25.11
N SER A 102 7.89 24.69 26.34
CA SER A 102 9.33 24.80 26.57
C SER A 102 10.05 23.45 26.47
N ASN A 103 9.38 22.34 26.80
CA ASN A 103 9.97 20.99 26.69
C ASN A 103 9.64 20.26 25.38
N GLU A 104 8.65 20.74 24.63
CA GLU A 104 8.19 20.12 23.37
C GLU A 104 9.33 19.88 22.37
N GLU A 105 10.20 20.85 22.15
CA GLU A 105 11.28 20.74 21.15
C GLU A 105 12.28 19.63 21.51
N ALA A 106 12.63 19.51 22.79
CA ALA A 106 13.51 18.45 23.30
C ALA A 106 12.86 17.06 23.18
N ILE A 107 11.56 16.98 23.48
CA ILE A 107 10.77 15.74 23.35
C ILE A 107 10.71 15.29 21.90
N LEU A 108 10.43 16.20 20.97
CA LEU A 108 10.37 15.89 19.54
C LEU A 108 11.73 15.42 19.02
N LYS A 109 12.80 16.14 19.35
CA LYS A 109 14.17 15.73 18.99
C LYS A 109 14.51 14.33 19.52
N SER A 110 14.15 14.03 20.78
CA SER A 110 14.36 12.70 21.37
C SER A 110 13.56 11.62 20.66
N ALA A 111 12.25 11.82 20.50
CA ALA A 111 11.33 10.85 19.91
C ALA A 111 11.66 10.52 18.45
N TYR A 112 12.12 11.51 17.67
CA TYR A 112 12.43 11.37 16.25
C TYR A 112 13.93 11.32 15.94
N SER A 113 14.81 11.23 16.95
CA SER A 113 16.27 11.17 16.79
C SER A 113 16.74 9.99 15.95
N HIS A 114 16.04 8.86 16.02
CA HIS A 114 16.38 7.64 15.32
C HIS A 114 15.70 7.64 13.94
N ILE A 115 16.29 8.37 12.98
CA ILE A 115 15.93 8.17 11.57
C ILE A 115 16.27 6.72 11.25
N LYS A 116 15.24 5.90 11.04
CA LYS A 116 15.43 4.53 10.52
C LYS A 116 15.96 4.67 9.11
N ILE A 117 17.29 4.59 8.95
CA ILE A 117 17.93 4.51 7.63
C ILE A 117 17.42 3.20 7.02
N MET A 118 16.54 3.33 6.03
CA MET A 118 15.95 2.17 5.38
C MET A 118 16.98 1.52 4.44
N GLY A 119 16.68 0.28 4.01
CA GLY A 119 17.52 -0.48 3.10
C GLY A 119 17.78 0.24 1.78
N LYS A 120 18.71 -0.31 0.97
CA LYS A 120 19.07 0.27 -0.33
C LYS A 120 17.85 0.30 -1.26
N PRO A 121 17.62 1.40 -2.00
CA PRO A 121 16.52 1.47 -2.96
C PRO A 121 16.69 0.41 -4.05
N LYS A 122 15.60 -0.29 -4.40
CA LYS A 122 15.62 -1.32 -5.43
C LYS A 122 15.75 -0.75 -6.84
N PHE A 123 15.08 0.36 -7.12
CA PHE A 123 15.09 1.04 -8.41
C PHE A 123 15.97 2.28 -8.40
N LYS A 124 16.48 2.65 -9.57
CA LYS A 124 17.33 3.82 -9.78
C LYS A 124 16.62 4.86 -10.64
N VAL A 125 17.10 6.10 -10.56
CA VAL A 125 16.66 7.18 -11.45
C VAL A 125 16.92 6.76 -12.91
N GLY A 126 15.93 6.97 -13.77
CA GLY A 126 15.94 6.59 -15.18
C GLY A 126 15.39 5.19 -15.48
N ASP A 127 15.10 4.36 -14.47
CA ASP A 127 14.45 3.06 -14.70
C ASP A 127 13.02 3.27 -15.25
N ILE A 128 12.65 2.45 -16.25
CA ILE A 128 11.28 2.41 -16.81
C ILE A 128 10.48 1.34 -16.07
N VAL A 129 9.35 1.75 -15.49
CA VAL A 129 8.50 0.96 -14.61
C VAL A 129 7.03 1.03 -15.00
N ARG A 130 6.27 0.01 -14.58
CA ARG A 130 4.80 -0.01 -14.55
C ARG A 130 4.32 0.22 -13.13
N VAL A 131 3.12 0.77 -13.02
CA VAL A 131 2.45 1.01 -11.73
C VAL A 131 1.39 -0.08 -11.51
N SER A 132 1.21 -0.50 -10.26
CA SER A 132 0.18 -1.47 -9.90
C SER A 132 -1.22 -0.87 -10.07
N LYS A 133 -2.16 -1.61 -10.67
CA LYS A 133 -3.57 -1.21 -10.77
C LYS A 133 -4.30 -1.47 -9.46
N SER A 134 -5.05 -0.47 -9.00
CA SER A 134 -6.02 -0.64 -7.92
C SER A 134 -7.22 -1.43 -8.43
N LYS A 135 -7.37 -2.67 -7.97
CA LYS A 135 -8.49 -3.54 -8.34
C LYS A 135 -9.71 -3.30 -7.45
N HIS A 136 -10.89 -3.30 -8.06
CA HIS A 136 -12.14 -3.31 -7.29
C HIS A 136 -12.41 -4.71 -6.70
N VAL A 137 -13.18 -4.79 -5.62
CA VAL A 137 -13.50 -6.06 -4.91
C VAL A 137 -14.06 -7.14 -5.85
N PHE A 138 -14.87 -6.74 -6.84
CA PHE A 138 -15.51 -7.64 -7.81
C PHE A 138 -14.75 -7.78 -9.14
N GLU A 139 -13.53 -7.25 -9.22
CA GLU A 139 -12.77 -7.29 -10.45
C GLU A 139 -12.21 -8.69 -10.72
N LYS A 140 -12.38 -9.15 -11.97
CA LYS A 140 -11.98 -10.50 -12.35
C LYS A 140 -10.46 -10.68 -12.32
N SER A 141 -10.02 -11.84 -11.86
CA SER A 141 -8.61 -12.18 -11.71
C SER A 141 -7.83 -12.22 -13.03
N TYR A 142 -8.49 -12.53 -14.15
CA TYR A 142 -7.87 -12.55 -15.47
C TYR A 142 -7.51 -11.16 -16.00
N LYS A 143 -7.93 -10.07 -15.37
CA LYS A 143 -7.48 -8.73 -15.78
C LYS A 143 -6.05 -8.45 -15.31
N PRO A 144 -5.25 -7.70 -16.09
CA PRO A 144 -3.90 -7.29 -15.71
C PRO A 144 -3.83 -6.65 -14.33
N ASN A 145 -2.73 -6.91 -13.61
CA ASN A 145 -2.45 -6.29 -12.31
C ASN A 145 -1.65 -4.99 -12.45
N TRP A 146 -1.02 -4.75 -13.60
CA TRP A 146 -0.14 -3.61 -13.85
C TRP A 146 -0.68 -2.72 -14.97
N THR A 147 -0.30 -1.44 -14.96
CA THR A 147 -0.62 -0.47 -16.03
C THR A 147 0.02 -0.90 -17.35
N THR A 148 -0.66 -0.61 -18.45
CA THR A 148 -0.12 -0.76 -19.81
C THR A 148 0.79 0.42 -20.17
N GLU A 149 0.52 1.59 -19.59
CA GLU A 149 1.41 2.76 -19.61
C GLU A 149 2.72 2.48 -18.86
N LEU A 150 3.79 3.08 -19.38
CA LEU A 150 5.15 3.01 -18.86
C LEU A 150 5.52 4.36 -18.27
N PHE A 151 6.28 4.34 -17.19
CA PHE A 151 6.68 5.53 -16.45
C PHE A 151 8.18 5.49 -16.18
N LYS A 152 8.79 6.66 -16.10
CA LYS A 152 10.21 6.80 -15.81
C LYS A 152 10.41 7.34 -14.40
N ILE A 153 11.37 6.77 -13.67
CA ILE A 153 11.70 7.26 -12.32
C ILE A 153 12.55 8.53 -12.43
N VAL A 154 12.02 9.63 -11.91
CA VAL A 154 12.71 10.93 -11.88
C VAL A 154 13.56 11.08 -10.63
N LYS A 155 13.00 10.71 -9.48
CA LYS A 155 13.63 10.94 -8.18
C LYS A 155 13.32 9.81 -7.22
N VAL A 156 14.35 9.37 -6.51
CA VAL A 156 14.24 8.45 -5.37
C VAL A 156 14.29 9.27 -4.10
N GLN A 157 13.24 9.21 -3.29
CA GLN A 157 13.15 9.87 -2.00
C GLN A 157 13.45 8.84 -0.90
N ILE A 158 14.51 9.11 -0.12
CA ILE A 158 14.90 8.26 1.01
C ILE A 158 14.08 8.65 2.25
N THR A 159 12.77 8.46 2.15
CA THR A 159 11.81 8.56 3.27
C THR A 159 11.67 7.21 3.96
N ASN A 160 10.86 7.14 5.02
CA ASN A 160 10.50 5.88 5.67
C ASN A 160 8.99 5.63 5.51
N PRO A 161 8.55 4.85 4.51
CA PRO A 161 9.33 4.05 3.54
C PRO A 161 9.94 4.86 2.38
N ILE A 162 10.88 4.28 1.61
CA ILE A 162 11.42 4.86 0.37
C ILE A 162 10.28 5.04 -0.63
N THR A 163 10.19 6.23 -1.20
CA THR A 163 9.21 6.57 -2.23
C THR A 163 9.89 7.00 -3.52
N TYR A 164 9.19 6.83 -4.63
CA TYR A 164 9.64 7.13 -5.98
C TYR A 164 8.72 8.16 -6.62
N LEU A 165 9.29 9.19 -7.22
CA LEU A 165 8.57 10.13 -8.07
C LEU A 165 8.74 9.73 -9.52
N LEU A 166 7.62 9.71 -10.25
CA LEU A 166 7.53 9.23 -11.62
C LEU A 166 7.14 10.35 -12.58
N GLU A 167 7.57 10.21 -13.83
CA GLU A 167 7.08 10.95 -14.98
C GLU A 167 6.53 9.99 -16.05
N ASP A 168 5.59 10.48 -16.83
CA ASP A 168 5.12 9.82 -18.05
C ASP A 168 6.19 9.88 -19.15
N MET A 169 6.02 9.10 -20.22
CA MET A 169 6.96 9.09 -21.35
C MET A 169 7.02 10.42 -22.12
N GLN A 170 6.05 11.31 -21.90
CA GLN A 170 6.02 12.70 -22.41
C GLN A 170 6.51 13.71 -21.35
N GLU A 171 7.29 13.27 -20.36
CA GLU A 171 7.91 14.13 -19.33
C GLU A 171 6.91 14.88 -18.45
N ARG A 172 5.66 14.38 -18.38
CA ARG A 172 4.64 14.92 -17.48
C ARG A 172 4.80 14.29 -16.09
N PRO A 173 5.02 15.07 -15.02
CA PRO A 173 5.19 14.51 -13.68
C PRO A 173 3.87 13.90 -13.17
N ILE A 174 3.96 12.71 -12.58
CA ILE A 174 2.82 12.07 -11.93
C ILE A 174 2.70 12.58 -10.51
N ARG A 175 1.47 12.88 -10.10
CA ARG A 175 1.19 13.31 -8.73
C ARG A 175 1.30 12.13 -7.77
N GLY A 176 2.09 12.32 -6.71
CA GLY A 176 2.24 11.37 -5.61
C GLY A 176 3.59 10.64 -5.62
N GLY A 177 3.98 10.15 -4.45
CA GLY A 177 5.12 9.25 -4.29
C GLY A 177 4.64 7.80 -4.30
N PHE A 178 5.33 6.96 -5.06
CA PHE A 178 5.00 5.53 -5.21
C PHE A 178 5.92 4.69 -4.33
N TYR A 179 5.37 3.64 -3.73
CA TYR A 179 6.16 2.67 -2.97
C TYR A 179 6.83 1.65 -3.90
N GLU A 180 7.86 0.98 -3.39
CA GLU A 180 8.58 -0.05 -4.14
C GLU A 180 7.66 -1.19 -4.61
N GLU A 181 6.70 -1.60 -3.77
CA GLU A 181 5.75 -2.68 -4.01
C GLU A 181 4.74 -2.32 -5.10
N GLU A 182 4.58 -1.04 -5.41
CA GLU A 182 3.65 -0.52 -6.41
C GLU A 182 4.32 -0.34 -7.78
N LEU A 183 5.61 -0.67 -7.90
CA LEU A 183 6.40 -0.53 -9.11
C LEU A 183 6.95 -1.86 -9.62
N GLN A 184 6.93 -2.01 -10.94
CA GLN A 184 7.53 -3.14 -11.63
C GLN A 184 8.39 -2.65 -12.80
N LYS A 185 9.69 -2.92 -12.75
CA LYS A 185 10.59 -2.65 -13.88
C LYS A 185 10.22 -3.49 -15.09
N THR A 186 10.10 -2.83 -16.24
CA THR A 186 9.78 -3.44 -17.54
C THR A 186 11.05 -3.91 -18.23
N ARG A 187 11.02 -5.06 -18.91
CA ARG A 187 12.16 -5.54 -19.70
C ARG A 187 12.13 -5.02 -21.14
N ASN A 188 10.93 -4.85 -21.70
CA ASN A 188 10.72 -4.44 -23.09
C ASN A 188 9.93 -3.11 -23.14
N PRO A 189 10.61 -1.95 -23.11
CA PRO A 189 9.96 -0.64 -23.09
C PRO A 189 9.34 -0.26 -24.45
N ASP A 190 9.73 -0.91 -25.54
CA ASP A 190 9.33 -0.53 -26.90
C ASP A 190 8.03 -1.22 -27.37
N ILE A 191 7.45 -2.09 -26.55
CA ILE A 191 6.28 -2.89 -26.92
C ILE A 191 5.02 -2.32 -26.28
N TYR A 192 4.06 -1.96 -27.13
CA TYR A 192 2.75 -1.43 -26.74
C TYR A 192 1.63 -2.32 -27.27
N LEU A 193 0.57 -2.48 -26.46
CA LEU A 193 -0.60 -3.26 -26.84
C LEU A 193 -1.58 -2.41 -27.64
N VAL A 194 -2.05 -2.92 -28.77
CA VAL A 194 -3.13 -2.30 -29.56
C VAL A 194 -4.47 -2.68 -28.95
N GLU A 195 -5.31 -1.69 -28.63
CA GLU A 195 -6.70 -1.91 -28.22
C GLU A 195 -7.58 -2.17 -29.43
N LYS A 196 -7.50 -1.29 -30.43
CA LYS A 196 -8.34 -1.35 -31.62
C LYS A 196 -7.66 -0.71 -32.82
N VAL A 197 -7.84 -1.33 -33.99
CA VAL A 197 -7.54 -0.69 -35.28
C VAL A 197 -8.74 0.15 -35.70
N LEU A 198 -8.54 1.46 -35.85
CA LEU A 198 -9.60 2.42 -36.15
C LEU A 198 -9.78 2.63 -37.66
N LYS A 199 -8.67 2.73 -38.42
CA LYS A 199 -8.69 2.93 -39.88
C LYS A 199 -7.58 2.12 -40.53
N ARG A 200 -7.76 1.80 -41.82
CA ARG A 200 -6.74 1.14 -42.66
C ARG A 200 -6.56 1.93 -43.95
N LYS A 201 -5.31 2.15 -44.37
CA LYS A 201 -4.97 2.83 -45.63
C LYS A 201 -3.72 2.17 -46.24
N GLY A 202 -3.92 1.33 -47.25
CA GLY A 202 -2.84 0.57 -47.88
C GLY A 202 -2.11 -0.31 -46.86
N LYS A 203 -0.78 -0.15 -46.76
CA LYS A 203 0.08 -0.87 -45.80
C LYS A 203 0.13 -0.25 -44.40
N LYS A 204 -0.60 0.84 -44.14
CA LYS A 204 -0.63 1.50 -42.83
C LYS A 204 -1.98 1.32 -42.15
N VAL A 205 -1.96 1.29 -40.82
CA VAL A 205 -3.15 1.22 -39.98
C VAL A 205 -3.10 2.27 -38.88
N TYR A 206 -4.25 2.88 -38.60
CA TYR A 206 -4.41 3.87 -37.53
C TYR A 206 -4.92 3.14 -36.29
N VAL A 207 -4.15 3.17 -35.20
CA VAL A 207 -4.39 2.35 -34.01
C VAL A 207 -4.71 3.18 -32.78
N ARG A 208 -5.59 2.63 -31.95
CA ARG A 208 -5.78 3.02 -30.55
C ARG A 208 -4.94 2.11 -29.68
N TRP A 209 -4.07 2.69 -28.86
CA TRP A 209 -3.24 1.95 -27.91
C TRP A 209 -4.01 1.65 -26.62
N LEU A 210 -3.82 0.46 -26.07
CA LEU A 210 -4.52 0.00 -24.88
C LEU A 210 -4.08 0.77 -23.64
N GLY A 211 -5.04 1.48 -23.05
CA GLY A 211 -4.85 2.24 -21.81
C GLY A 211 -4.26 3.64 -22.01
N PHE A 212 -4.09 4.09 -23.26
CA PHE A 212 -3.69 5.46 -23.57
C PHE A 212 -4.90 6.30 -24.01
N ASP A 213 -4.78 7.62 -23.89
CA ASP A 213 -5.77 8.55 -24.43
C ASP A 213 -5.62 8.73 -25.95
N ARG A 214 -6.61 9.39 -26.56
CA ARG A 214 -6.69 9.56 -28.02
C ARG A 214 -5.53 10.37 -28.61
N SER A 215 -4.79 11.13 -27.79
CA SER A 215 -3.64 11.89 -28.25
C SER A 215 -2.49 11.00 -28.75
N HIS A 216 -2.46 9.74 -28.34
CA HIS A 216 -1.46 8.76 -28.74
C HIS A 216 -1.83 7.98 -30.01
N ASP A 217 -3.04 8.16 -30.53
CA ASP A 217 -3.50 7.44 -31.72
C ASP A 217 -2.63 7.83 -32.92
N CYS A 218 -2.02 6.83 -33.59
CA CYS A 218 -1.08 7.09 -34.68
C CYS A 218 -1.17 6.07 -35.81
N TRP A 219 -0.59 6.42 -36.95
CA TRP A 219 -0.44 5.51 -38.10
C TRP A 219 0.82 4.67 -37.92
N ILE A 220 0.66 3.35 -37.96
CA ILE A 220 1.77 2.40 -37.95
C ILE A 220 1.75 1.55 -39.22
N ASP A 221 2.92 1.04 -39.60
CA ASP A 221 3.01 0.04 -40.67
C ASP A 221 2.48 -1.31 -40.19
N ILE A 222 1.79 -2.05 -41.06
CA ILE A 222 1.29 -3.39 -40.78
C ILE A 222 2.43 -4.35 -40.40
N THR A 223 3.63 -4.14 -40.93
CA THR A 223 4.81 -4.97 -40.62
C THR A 223 5.24 -4.86 -39.15
N ASN A 224 4.94 -3.75 -38.49
CA ASN A 224 5.28 -3.53 -37.08
C ASN A 224 4.25 -4.14 -36.11
N ILE A 225 3.13 -4.66 -36.63
CA ILE A 225 2.14 -5.36 -35.83
C ILE A 225 2.52 -6.84 -35.81
N VAL A 226 3.08 -7.26 -34.69
CA VAL A 226 3.38 -8.68 -34.42
C VAL A 226 2.13 -9.38 -33.96
#